data_AF-A0A8I0JG50-F1
#
_entry.id   AF-A0A8I0JG50-F1
#
_cell.length_a   1.000
_cell.length_b   1.000
_cell.length_c   1.000
_cell.angle_alpha   90.00
_cell.angle_beta   90.00
_cell.angle_gamma   90.00
#
_symmetry.space_group_name_H-M   'P 1'
#
loop_
_entity.id
_entity.type
_entity.pdbx_description
1 polymer ?
#
loop_
_entity_poly.entity_id
_entity_poly.type
_entity_poly.pdbx_seq_one_letter_code
_entity_poly.pdbx_strand_id
1 'polypeptide(L)'
;MKISIDSVDALGDAVWAVRKARRLRQDDAAGAAGVSHVFVRDVERGKPTVQFGRVLQLLSELGIEVLIDLPEGTEQAYLQRRQARLPPESHGSHEYRTRQGAPDGGPAAEVREEPGARDSDDAFFRTAFEKNRP
;
A
#
# COMPACT_ATOMS: atom_id res chain seq x y z
N MET A 1 -21.37 7.75 8.37
CA MET A 1 -21.04 9.19 8.20
C MET A 1 -20.10 9.32 7.01
N LYS A 2 -20.26 10.34 6.16
CA LYS A 2 -19.31 10.66 5.10
C LYS A 2 -18.55 11.92 5.49
N ILE A 3 -17.24 11.93 5.29
CA ILE A 3 -16.37 13.09 5.54
C ILE A 3 -15.57 13.38 4.28
N SER A 4 -15.35 14.66 4.00
CA SER A 4 -14.38 15.07 2.97
C SER A 4 -12.98 15.01 3.58
N ILE A 5 -12.02 14.46 2.83
CA ILE A 5 -10.61 14.41 3.23
C ILE A 5 -9.85 15.37 2.32
N ASP A 6 -9.36 16.48 2.89
CA ASP A 6 -8.60 17.53 2.19
C ASP A 6 -7.10 17.52 2.52
N SER A 7 -6.70 16.72 3.51
CA SER A 7 -5.35 16.68 4.07
C SER A 7 -4.99 15.31 4.61
N VAL A 8 -3.69 15.07 4.74
CA VAL A 8 -3.15 13.82 5.32
C VAL A 8 -3.44 13.73 6.82
N ASP A 9 -3.49 14.85 7.54
CA ASP A 9 -3.88 14.90 8.95
C ASP A 9 -5.34 14.48 9.14
N ALA A 10 -6.26 15.01 8.32
CA ALA A 10 -7.68 14.61 8.37
C ALA A 10 -7.88 13.12 8.10
N LEU A 11 -7.09 12.54 7.19
CA LEU A 11 -7.07 11.10 6.96
C LEU A 11 -6.55 10.34 8.18
N GLY A 12 -5.46 10.81 8.79
CA GLY A 12 -4.87 10.23 10.00
C GLY A 12 -5.85 10.21 11.17
N ASP A 13 -6.60 11.30 11.37
CA ASP A 13 -7.65 11.42 12.39
C ASP A 13 -8.78 10.41 12.17
N ALA A 14 -9.21 10.23 10.91
CA ALA A 14 -10.23 9.24 10.56
C ALA A 14 -9.76 7.81 10.87
N VAL A 15 -8.52 7.48 10.51
CA VAL A 15 -7.89 6.18 10.80
C VAL A 15 -7.82 5.94 12.31
N TRP A 16 -7.33 6.93 13.06
CA TRP A 16 -7.23 6.87 14.51
C TRP A 16 -8.60 6.66 15.16
N ALA A 17 -9.62 7.43 14.73
CA ALA A 17 -10.96 7.36 15.27
C ALA A 17 -11.58 5.97 15.08
N VAL A 18 -11.48 5.40 13.88
CA VAL A 18 -12.00 4.05 13.58
C VAL A 18 -11.28 2.99 14.40
N ARG A 19 -9.94 3.04 14.44
CA ARG A 19 -9.15 2.08 15.22
C ARG A 19 -9.51 2.14 16.71
N LYS A 20 -9.62 3.33 17.28
CA LYS A 20 -9.98 3.53 18.70
C LYS A 20 -11.39 3.10 19.01
N ALA A 21 -12.36 3.41 18.15
CA ALA A 21 -13.74 2.95 18.30
C ALA A 21 -13.83 1.42 18.33
N ARG A 22 -12.97 0.74 17.56
CA ARG A 22 -12.86 -0.73 17.53
C ARG A 22 -11.94 -1.32 18.61
N ARG A 23 -11.37 -0.49 19.50
CA ARG A 23 -10.47 -0.89 20.59
C ARG A 23 -9.22 -1.66 20.10
N LEU A 24 -8.77 -1.40 18.88
CA LEU A 24 -7.58 -2.05 18.31
C LEU A 24 -6.30 -1.31 18.74
N ARG A 25 -5.25 -2.07 19.05
CA ARG A 25 -3.90 -1.50 19.21
C ARG A 25 -3.33 -1.18 17.82
N GLN A 26 -2.33 -0.29 17.78
CA GLN A 26 -1.65 0.01 16.51
C GLN A 26 -0.97 -1.25 15.94
N ASP A 27 -0.42 -2.11 16.79
CA ASP A 27 0.17 -3.39 16.38
C ASP A 27 -0.85 -4.34 15.72
N ASP A 28 -2.08 -4.40 16.25
CA ASP A 28 -3.12 -5.29 15.72
C ASP A 28 -3.55 -4.83 14.31
N ALA A 29 -3.75 -3.51 14.15
CA ALA A 29 -4.05 -2.91 12.85
C ALA A 29 -2.88 -3.06 11.86
N ALA A 30 -1.65 -2.92 12.35
CA ALA A 30 -0.44 -3.11 11.54
C ALA A 30 -0.34 -4.56 11.04
N GLY A 31 -0.56 -5.54 11.92
CA GLY A 31 -0.55 -6.96 11.60
C GLY A 31 -1.60 -7.34 10.56
N ALA A 32 -2.85 -6.88 10.74
CA ALA A 32 -3.93 -7.12 9.78
C ALA A 32 -3.60 -6.55 8.39
N ALA A 33 -3.03 -5.36 8.33
CA ALA A 33 -2.67 -4.69 7.09
C ALA A 33 -1.32 -5.09 6.49
N GLY A 34 -0.57 -6.01 7.11
CA GLY A 34 0.76 -6.38 6.64
C GLY A 34 1.74 -5.20 6.62
N VAL A 35 1.60 -4.24 7.53
CA VAL A 35 2.45 -3.05 7.66
C VAL A 35 3.16 -3.00 9.01
N SER A 36 4.15 -2.11 9.15
CA SER A 36 4.84 -1.95 10.44
C SER A 36 4.01 -1.07 11.40
N HIS A 37 4.21 -1.26 12.70
CA HIS A 37 3.66 -0.39 13.73
C HIS A 37 4.02 1.09 13.50
N VAL A 38 5.28 1.36 13.11
CA VAL A 38 5.76 2.72 12.78
C VAL A 38 4.97 3.31 11.62
N PHE A 39 4.62 2.51 10.61
CA PHE A 39 3.80 2.96 9.50
C PHE A 39 2.40 3.40 9.98
N VAL A 40 1.72 2.61 10.81
CA VAL A 40 0.40 3.00 11.37
C VAL A 40 0.50 4.29 12.17
N ARG A 41 1.55 4.42 13.00
CA ARG A 41 1.81 5.65 13.77
C ARG A 41 2.04 6.86 12.86
N ASP A 42 2.79 6.69 11.78
CA ASP A 42 3.08 7.77 10.81
C ASP A 42 1.82 8.19 10.05
N VAL A 43 0.96 7.23 9.67
CA VAL A 43 -0.34 7.50 9.05
C VAL A 43 -1.27 8.28 9.98
N GLU A 44 -1.42 7.83 11.23
CA GLU A 44 -2.28 8.51 12.23
C GLU A 44 -1.80 9.91 12.59
N ARG A 45 -0.55 10.25 12.26
CA ARG A 45 0.03 11.58 12.46
C ARG A 45 0.04 12.43 11.19
N GLY A 46 -0.60 11.96 10.12
CA GLY A 46 -0.66 12.69 8.86
C GLY A 46 0.69 12.86 8.18
N LYS A 47 1.64 11.92 8.35
CA LYS A 47 2.96 12.07 7.69
C LYS A 47 2.78 12.09 6.16
N PRO A 48 3.18 13.16 5.44
CA PRO A 48 2.88 13.31 4.01
C PRO A 48 3.64 12.33 3.11
N THR A 49 4.72 11.73 3.60
CA THR A 49 5.59 10.83 2.84
C THR A 49 5.22 9.36 2.98
N VAL A 50 4.06 9.03 3.55
CA VAL A 50 3.61 7.63 3.65
C VAL A 50 3.27 7.10 2.26
N GLN A 51 3.57 5.83 2.01
CA GLN A 51 3.24 5.19 0.75
C GLN A 51 1.73 4.99 0.63
N PHE A 52 1.08 5.75 -0.25
CA PHE A 52 -0.38 5.76 -0.39
C PHE A 52 -0.99 4.37 -0.67
N GLY A 53 -0.32 3.52 -1.47
CA GLY A 53 -0.79 2.15 -1.71
C GLY A 53 -0.95 1.32 -0.42
N ARG A 54 -0.03 1.49 0.53
CA ARG A 54 -0.11 0.83 1.86
C ARG A 54 -1.17 1.46 2.75
N VAL A 55 -1.44 2.75 2.58
CA VAL A 55 -2.55 3.42 3.27
C VAL A 55 -3.88 2.82 2.81
N LEU A 56 -4.09 2.65 1.51
CA LEU A 56 -5.31 2.01 0.98
C LEU A 56 -5.49 0.58 1.53
N GLN A 57 -4.41 -0.20 1.66
CA GLN A 57 -4.45 -1.51 2.29
C GLN A 57 -4.90 -1.42 3.76
N LEU A 58 -4.29 -0.52 4.55
CA LEU A 58 -4.67 -0.29 5.94
C LEU A 58 -6.14 0.15 6.08
N LEU A 59 -6.61 1.05 5.23
CA LEU A 59 -8.00 1.50 5.21
C LEU A 59 -8.96 0.34 4.94
N SER A 60 -8.64 -0.51 3.95
CA SER A 60 -9.43 -1.71 3.62
C SER A 60 -9.56 -2.66 4.82
N GLU A 61 -8.44 -2.96 5.52
CA GLU A 61 -8.46 -3.82 6.70
C GLU A 61 -9.23 -3.22 7.87
N LEU A 62 -9.17 -1.89 8.03
CA LEU A 62 -9.99 -1.16 8.99
C LEU A 62 -11.44 -0.98 8.52
N GLY A 63 -11.83 -1.53 7.37
CA GLY A 63 -13.19 -1.41 6.81
C GLY A 63 -13.58 0.04 6.53
N ILE A 64 -12.62 0.87 6.13
CA ILE A 64 -12.83 2.25 5.69
C ILE A 64 -12.89 2.25 4.17
N GLU A 65 -14.05 2.60 3.62
CA GLU A 65 -14.24 2.74 2.18
C GLU A 65 -13.76 4.11 1.69
N VAL A 66 -13.00 4.12 0.59
CA VAL A 66 -12.57 5.34 -0.09
C VAL A 66 -13.47 5.56 -1.30
N LEU A 67 -14.24 6.65 -1.25
CA LEU A 67 -15.09 7.09 -2.34
C LEU A 67 -14.45 8.33 -2.98
N ILE A 68 -14.42 8.34 -4.31
CA ILE A 68 -13.94 9.49 -5.09
C ILE A 68 -15.16 10.09 -5.77
N ASP A 69 -15.42 11.37 -5.49
CA ASP A 69 -16.42 12.15 -6.20
C ASP A 69 -15.77 12.75 -7.46
N LEU A 70 -16.31 12.39 -8.62
CA LEU A 70 -15.78 12.82 -9.92
C LEU A 70 -16.60 14.00 -10.44
N PRO A 71 -15.96 15.04 -11.01
CA PRO A 71 -16.69 16.11 -11.67
C PRO A 71 -17.56 15.59 -12.82
N GLU A 72 -18.72 16.21 -13.02
CA GLU A 72 -19.66 15.85 -14.07
C GLU A 72 -18.99 15.86 -15.46
N GLY A 73 -19.22 14.80 -16.24
CA GLY A 73 -18.67 14.64 -17.59
C GLY A 73 -17.28 14.01 -17.64
N THR A 74 -16.67 13.66 -16.51
CA THR A 74 -15.35 12.98 -16.46
C THR A 74 -15.43 11.45 -16.41
N GLU A 75 -16.64 10.90 -16.30
CA GLU A 75 -16.90 9.47 -16.05
C GLU A 75 -16.43 8.61 -17.23
N GLN A 76 -16.68 9.06 -18.46
CA GLN A 76 -16.30 8.32 -19.66
C GLN A 76 -14.78 8.15 -19.76
N ALA A 77 -14.02 9.20 -19.47
CA ALA A 77 -12.56 9.15 -19.47
C ALA A 77 -12.03 8.19 -18.39
N TYR A 78 -12.64 8.20 -17.20
CA TYR A 78 -12.30 7.26 -16.12
C TYR A 78 -12.55 5.80 -16.53
N LEU A 79 -13.74 5.50 -17.06
CA LEU A 79 -14.13 4.14 -17.45
C LEU A 79 -13.25 3.62 -18.58
N GLN A 80 -12.98 4.44 -19.59
CA GLN A 80 -12.10 4.08 -20.71
C GLN A 80 -10.68 3.72 -20.22
N ARG A 81 -10.09 4.54 -19.34
CA ARG A 81 -8.77 4.27 -18.77
C ARG A 81 -8.75 3.02 -17.91
N ARG A 82 -9.82 2.78 -17.13
CA ARG A 82 -9.93 1.58 -16.28
C ARG A 82 -10.03 0.31 -17.11
N GLN A 83 -10.86 0.30 -18.15
CA GLN A 83 -11.01 -0.84 -19.07
C GLN A 83 -9.70 -1.17 -19.80
N ALA A 84 -8.98 -0.15 -20.29
CA ALA A 84 -7.72 -0.35 -21.00
C ALA A 84 -6.57 -0.87 -20.10
N ARG A 85 -6.66 -0.65 -18.78
CA ARG A 85 -5.62 -1.03 -17.80
C ARG A 85 -5.94 -2.28 -17.00
N LEU A 86 -7.19 -2.73 -16.99
CA LEU A 86 -7.57 -3.99 -16.35
C LEU A 86 -6.89 -5.15 -17.11
N PRO A 87 -6.07 -6.00 -16.44
CA PRO A 87 -5.71 -7.27 -17.04
C PRO A 87 -7.01 -8.06 -17.31
N PRO A 88 -7.11 -8.83 -18.41
CA PRO A 88 -8.23 -9.73 -18.61
C PRO A 88 -8.30 -10.66 -17.39
N GLU A 89 -9.46 -10.69 -16.75
CA GLU A 89 -9.79 -11.34 -15.47
C GLU A 89 -8.83 -12.51 -15.11
N SER A 90 -7.90 -12.28 -14.18
CA SER A 90 -7.14 -13.35 -13.56
C SER A 90 -8.03 -14.08 -12.55
N HIS A 91 -8.77 -15.09 -12.99
CA HIS A 91 -9.31 -16.08 -12.06
C HIS A 91 -8.15 -16.78 -11.36
N GLY A 92 -7.98 -16.52 -10.06
CA GLY A 92 -6.98 -17.19 -9.24
C GLY A 92 -6.63 -16.36 -8.04
N SER A 93 -7.25 -16.69 -6.91
CA SER A 93 -6.77 -16.37 -5.57
C SER A 93 -5.25 -16.45 -5.53
N HIS A 94 -4.59 -15.32 -5.30
CA HIS A 94 -3.19 -15.29 -4.96
C HIS A 94 -3.06 -15.97 -3.60
N GLU A 95 -2.90 -17.29 -3.60
CA GLU A 95 -2.52 -18.05 -2.41
C GLU A 95 -1.21 -17.45 -1.91
N TYR A 96 -1.26 -16.73 -0.79
CA TYR A 96 -0.08 -16.56 0.04
C TYR A 96 0.30 -17.98 0.51
N ARG A 97 1.14 -18.66 -0.28
CA ARG A 97 1.76 -19.92 0.13
C ARG A 97 2.69 -19.60 1.29
N THR A 98 2.13 -19.70 2.50
CA THR A 98 2.88 -19.78 3.75
C THR A 98 3.92 -20.87 3.58
N ARG A 99 5.21 -20.50 3.63
CA ARG A 99 6.29 -21.48 3.73
C ARG A 99 6.16 -22.16 5.09
N GLN A 100 5.54 -23.34 5.12
CA GLN A 100 5.60 -24.23 6.28
C GLN A 100 5.75 -25.67 5.79
N GLY A 101 6.92 -26.23 6.08
CA GLY A 101 7.35 -27.56 5.65
C GLY A 101 8.84 -27.56 5.31
N ALA A 102 9.69 -27.38 6.32
CA ALA A 102 11.08 -27.81 6.20
C ALA A 102 11.11 -29.35 6.31
N PRO A 103 11.82 -30.05 5.41
CA PRO A 103 12.46 -31.31 5.75
C PRO A 103 13.97 -31.11 5.87
N ASP A 104 14.50 -31.63 6.97
CA ASP A 104 15.92 -31.81 7.25
C ASP A 104 16.69 -32.48 6.09
N GLY A 105 17.95 -32.07 5.91
CA GLY A 105 18.99 -32.96 5.36
C GLY A 105 19.73 -32.59 4.07
N GLY A 106 20.53 -31.51 4.09
CA GLY A 106 21.80 -31.30 3.33
C GLY A 106 21.84 -31.41 1.78
N PRO A 107 23.02 -31.23 1.13
CA PRO A 107 24.31 -30.76 1.63
C PRO A 107 24.72 -29.36 1.08
N ALA A 108 25.75 -28.80 1.71
CA ALA A 108 26.36 -27.52 1.38
C ALA A 108 26.74 -27.37 -0.09
N ALA A 109 26.33 -26.26 -0.71
CA ALA A 109 26.84 -25.80 -1.99
C ALA A 109 27.42 -24.39 -1.81
N GLU A 110 28.74 -24.39 -1.65
CA GLU A 110 29.72 -23.33 -1.92
C GLU A 110 29.23 -21.88 -2.04
N VAL A 111 29.66 -21.09 -1.05
CA VAL A 111 29.73 -19.64 -1.10
C VAL A 111 30.74 -19.24 -2.18
N ARG A 112 30.25 -18.66 -3.28
CA ARG A 112 31.06 -17.78 -4.13
C ARG A 112 30.71 -16.34 -3.77
N GLU A 113 31.66 -15.68 -3.12
CA GLU A 113 31.63 -14.24 -2.91
C GLU A 113 31.99 -13.54 -4.23
N GLU A 114 31.02 -12.85 -4.84
CA GLU A 114 31.28 -11.83 -5.86
C GLU A 114 31.34 -10.46 -5.15
N PRO A 115 32.47 -9.75 -5.16
CA PRO A 115 32.61 -8.50 -4.44
C PRO A 115 32.15 -7.31 -5.29
N GLY A 116 31.23 -6.52 -4.73
CA GLY A 116 31.14 -5.09 -5.02
C GLY A 116 30.03 -4.64 -5.97
N ALA A 117 28.92 -4.18 -5.41
CA ALA A 117 28.19 -3.02 -5.93
C ALA A 117 27.40 -2.39 -4.78
N ARG A 118 27.93 -1.29 -4.24
CA ARG A 118 27.17 -0.31 -3.45
C ARG A 118 26.46 0.61 -4.44
N ASP A 119 25.27 1.07 -4.04
CA ASP A 119 24.40 2.08 -4.66
C ASP A 119 23.69 1.74 -5.97
N SER A 120 22.35 1.68 -5.94
CA SER A 120 21.45 2.48 -6.81
C SER A 120 19.96 2.08 -6.73
N ASP A 121 19.29 2.30 -5.59
CA ASP A 121 17.81 2.22 -5.52
C ASP A 121 17.11 3.60 -5.66
N ASP A 122 17.86 4.65 -6.00
CA ASP A 122 17.35 6.01 -6.21
C ASP A 122 17.01 6.34 -7.69
N ALA A 123 17.25 5.40 -8.61
CA ALA A 123 17.10 5.63 -10.06
C ALA A 123 15.70 5.32 -10.63
N PHE A 124 14.83 4.64 -9.86
CA PHE A 124 13.53 4.21 -10.39
C PHE A 124 12.44 5.31 -10.29
N PHE A 125 12.61 6.31 -9.42
CA PHE A 125 11.61 7.36 -9.19
C PHE A 125 11.90 8.70 -9.88
N ARG A 126 13.11 8.93 -10.42
CA ARG A 126 13.44 10.20 -11.10
C ARG A 126 12.97 10.31 -12.54
N THR A 127 12.69 9.20 -13.23
CA THR A 127 12.39 9.24 -14.68
C THR A 127 10.91 9.46 -15.00
N ALA A 128 10.03 9.50 -14.00
CA ALA A 128 8.57 9.65 -14.20
C ALA A 128 8.04 11.08 -14.06
N PHE A 129 8.86 12.07 -13.65
CA PHE A 129 8.39 13.43 -13.35
C PHE A 129 8.90 14.53 -14.29
N GLU A 130 9.75 14.20 -15.28
CA GLU A 130 10.42 15.22 -16.12
C GLU A 130 9.89 15.31 -17.56
N LYS A 131 8.88 14.52 -17.93
CA LYS A 131 8.38 14.47 -19.33
C LYS A 131 7.06 15.18 -19.59
N ASN A 132 6.54 15.96 -18.64
CA ASN A 132 5.29 16.69 -18.85
C ASN A 132 5.21 17.99 -18.05
N ARG A 133 5.95 19.01 -18.50
CA ARG A 133 5.57 20.41 -18.28
C ARG A 133 5.29 21.07 -19.64
N PRO A 134 4.35 22.03 -19.69
CA PRO A 134 3.90 22.67 -20.92
C PRO A 134 5.00 23.46 -21.61
#